data_AF-A0A7W1QW92-F1
#
_entry.id   AF-A0A7W1QW92-F1
#
_cell.length_a   1.000
_cell.length_b   1.000
_cell.length_c   1.000
_cell.angle_alpha   90.00
_cell.angle_beta   90.00
_cell.angle_gamma   90.00
#
_symmetry.space_group_name_H-M   'P 1'
#
loop_
_entity.id
_entity.type
_entity.pdbx_description
1 polymer ?
#
loop_
_entity_poly.entity_id
_entity_poly.type
_entity_poly.pdbx_seq_one_letter_code
_entity_poly.pdbx_strand_id
1 'polypeptide(L)'
;MKLATLRDGSRDGTIVVVSRDLTRYVAVPEIARTLQAALDRWDSVVPALEVIASEVNAGRLPDAVAFDAAQAMAPLPRAYQWADG
;
A
#
# COMPACT_ATOMS: atom_id res chain seq x y z
N MET A 1 -1.39 5.62 -9.05
CA MET A 1 -1.26 4.46 -8.14
C MET A 1 -2.17 4.66 -6.94
N LYS A 2 -2.66 3.60 -6.29
CA LYS A 2 -3.38 3.67 -5.01
C LYS A 2 -2.64 2.81 -3.98
N LEU A 3 -2.43 3.36 -2.79
CA LEU A 3 -1.76 2.69 -1.67
C LEU A 3 -2.74 2.61 -0.50
N ALA A 4 -2.69 1.50 0.23
CA ALA A 4 -3.42 1.33 1.49
C ALA A 4 -2.55 0.59 2.50
N THR A 5 -3.03 0.53 3.73
CA THR A 5 -2.38 -0.19 4.82
C THR A 5 -3.35 -1.25 5.35
N LEU A 6 -2.92 -2.52 5.36
CA LEU A 6 -3.69 -3.63 5.92
C LEU A 6 -3.10 -4.08 7.26
N ARG A 7 -3.96 -4.64 8.11
CA ARG A 7 -3.55 -5.18 9.40
C ARG A 7 -2.76 -6.47 9.23
N ASP A 8 -1.55 -6.51 9.76
CA ASP A 8 -0.66 -7.70 9.76
C ASP A 8 -0.26 -8.16 11.19
N GLY A 9 -0.88 -7.57 12.22
CA GLY A 9 -0.54 -7.79 13.62
C GLY A 9 0.48 -6.81 14.19
N SER A 10 1.18 -6.05 13.34
CA SER A 10 2.01 -4.93 13.77
C SER A 10 1.18 -3.67 14.02
N ARG A 11 1.80 -2.65 14.61
CA ARG A 11 1.16 -1.37 14.93
C ARG A 11 0.96 -0.47 13.69
N ASP A 12 1.81 -0.63 12.67
CA ASP A 12 1.81 0.20 11.46
C ASP A 12 1.22 -0.51 10.24
N GLY A 13 0.87 -1.80 10.39
CA GLY A 13 0.34 -2.63 9.32
C GLY A 13 1.38 -2.88 8.22
N THR A 14 0.87 -3.40 7.10
CA THR A 14 1.65 -3.63 5.89
C THR A 14 1.12 -2.78 4.74
N ILE A 15 2.04 -2.22 3.94
CA ILE A 15 1.67 -1.47 2.74
C ILE A 15 1.21 -2.42 1.64
N VAL A 16 0.11 -2.03 0.99
CA VAL A 16 -0.42 -2.71 -0.18
C VAL A 16 -0.62 -1.74 -1.34
N VAL A 17 -0.42 -2.23 -2.56
CA VAL A 17 -0.79 -1.53 -3.79
C VAL A 17 -2.17 -2.03 -4.21
N VAL A 18 -3.11 -1.11 -4.38
CA VAL A 18 -4.51 -1.41 -4.69
C VAL A 18 -4.82 -1.07 -6.15
N SER A 19 -5.62 -1.91 -6.80
CA SER A 19 -6.10 -1.67 -8.15
C SER A 19 -6.97 -0.40 -8.23
N ARG A 20 -7.06 0.18 -9.42
CA ARG A 20 -7.75 1.44 -9.68
C ARG A 20 -9.25 1.34 -9.39
N ASP A 21 -9.84 0.18 -9.66
CA ASP A 21 -11.24 -0.14 -9.39
C ASP A 21 -11.52 -0.54 -7.93
N LEU A 22 -10.48 -0.58 -7.06
CA LEU A 22 -10.57 -0.95 -5.65
C LEU A 22 -11.04 -2.39 -5.40
N THR A 23 -10.81 -3.31 -6.34
CA THR A 23 -11.26 -4.71 -6.19
C THR A 23 -10.13 -5.68 -5.85
N ARG A 24 -8.87 -5.31 -6.11
CA ARG A 24 -7.70 -6.17 -5.92
C ARG A 24 -6.54 -5.43 -5.26
N TYR A 25 -5.68 -6.15 -4.56
CA TYR A 25 -4.43 -5.60 -4.04
C TYR A 25 -3.30 -6.63 -4.03
N VAL A 26 -2.07 -6.13 -3.92
CA VAL A 26 -0.86 -6.93 -3.65
C VAL A 26 -0.08 -6.27 -2.51
N ALA A 27 0.37 -7.07 -1.55
CA ALA A 27 1.27 -6.61 -0.49
C ALA A 27 2.71 -6.50 -1.02
N VAL A 28 3.43 -5.44 -0.63
CA VAL A 28 4.76 -5.15 -1.19
C VAL A 28 5.87 -5.01 -0.13
N PRO A 29 5.99 -5.95 0.84
CA PRO A 29 6.98 -5.85 1.93
C PRO A 29 8.43 -5.81 1.45
N GLU A 30 8.71 -6.37 0.27
CA GLU A 30 10.03 -6.36 -0.38
C GLU A 30 10.43 -4.97 -0.88
N ILE A 31 9.46 -4.09 -1.19
CA ILE A 31 9.72 -2.70 -1.59
C ILE A 31 9.79 -1.81 -0.35
N ALA A 32 8.76 -1.89 0.50
CA ALA A 32 8.71 -1.23 1.79
C ALA A 32 7.80 -2.02 2.73
N ARG A 33 8.15 -2.10 4.02
CA ARG A 33 7.33 -2.84 5.00
C ARG A 33 6.07 -2.09 5.42
N THR A 34 6.11 -0.77 5.46
CA THR A 34 5.02 0.11 5.90
C THR A 34 4.89 1.32 4.97
N LEU A 35 3.75 2.01 5.00
CA LEU A 35 3.58 3.24 4.23
C LEU A 35 4.53 4.36 4.69
N GLN A 36 4.79 4.46 5.99
CA GLN A 36 5.78 5.42 6.51
C GLN A 36 7.18 5.14 5.94
N ALA A 37 7.63 3.88 5.93
CA ALA A 37 8.94 3.51 5.41
C ALA A 37 9.06 3.72 3.88
N ALA A 38 7.93 3.72 3.16
CA ALA A 38 7.89 4.11 1.76
C ALA A 38 8.05 5.62 1.59
N LEU A 39 7.34 6.43 2.39
CA LEU A 39 7.45 7.89 2.37
C LEU A 39 8.87 8.37 2.75
N ASP A 40 9.49 7.74 3.74
CA ASP A 40 10.85 8.09 4.20
C ASP A 40 11.92 7.94 3.11
N ARG A 41 11.67 7.09 2.10
CA ARG A 41 12.61 6.77 1.01
C ARG A 41 11.94 6.86 -0.37
N TRP A 42 10.98 7.77 -0.50
CA TRP A 42 10.01 7.79 -1.60
C TRP A 42 10.64 7.69 -2.99
N ASP A 43 11.62 8.55 -3.29
CA ASP A 43 12.28 8.60 -4.61
C ASP A 43 12.94 7.28 -5.00
N SER A 44 13.37 6.49 -4.02
CA SER A 44 13.99 5.18 -4.27
C SER A 44 12.98 4.06 -4.52
N VAL A 45 11.78 4.14 -3.91
CA VAL A 45 10.79 3.06 -3.96
C VAL A 45 9.68 3.30 -4.97
N VAL A 46 9.41 4.56 -5.33
CA VAL A 46 8.29 4.93 -6.21
C VAL A 46 8.33 4.22 -7.57
N PRO A 47 9.48 4.05 -8.27
CA PRO A 47 9.48 3.39 -9.58
C PRO A 47 9.04 1.92 -9.48
N ALA A 48 9.46 1.22 -8.43
CA ALA A 48 9.06 -0.17 -8.19
C ALA A 48 7.56 -0.27 -7.84
N LEU A 49 7.05 0.64 -7.01
CA LEU A 49 5.62 0.69 -6.67
C LEU A 49 4.76 0.99 -7.91
N GLU A 50 5.21 1.86 -8.83
CA GLU A 50 4.52 2.15 -10.08
C GLU A 50 4.44 0.94 -11.01
N VAL A 51 5.50 0.14 -11.10
CA VAL A 51 5.47 -1.13 -11.85
C VAL A 51 4.42 -2.05 -11.28
N ILE A 52 4.41 -2.29 -9.96
CA ILE A 52 3.39 -3.13 -9.31
C ILE A 52 1.99 -2.57 -9.54
N ALA A 53 1.83 -1.24 -9.48
CA ALA A 53 0.55 -0.59 -9.75
C ALA A 53 0.09 -0.80 -11.19
N SER A 54 0.99 -0.80 -12.17
CA SER A 54 0.66 -1.10 -13.57
C SER A 54 0.21 -2.56 -13.72
N GLU A 55 0.96 -3.50 -13.13
CA GLU A 55 0.70 -4.93 -13.24
C GLU A 55 -0.60 -5.35 -12.53
N VAL A 56 -0.89 -4.82 -11.34
CA VAL A 56 -2.16 -5.10 -10.62
C VAL A 56 -3.36 -4.56 -11.40
N ASN A 57 -3.22 -3.39 -12.03
CA ASN A 57 -4.30 -2.79 -12.84
C ASN A 57 -4.54 -3.55 -14.15
N ALA A 58 -3.49 -4.18 -14.69
CA ALA A 58 -3.62 -5.03 -15.86
C ALA A 58 -4.13 -6.44 -15.55
N GLY A 59 -4.36 -6.76 -14.26
CA GLY A 59 -4.75 -8.10 -13.82
C GLY A 59 -3.66 -9.16 -14.07
N ARG A 60 -2.39 -8.75 -14.17
CA ARG A 60 -1.26 -9.63 -14.50
C ARG A 60 -0.53 -10.19 -13.28
N LEU A 61 -0.84 -9.71 -12.08
CA LEU A 61 -0.29 -10.24 -10.83
C LEU A 61 -1.14 -11.42 -10.33
N PRO A 62 -0.64 -12.67 -10.43
CA PRO A 62 -1.41 -13.86 -10.02
C PRO A 62 -1.63 -13.93 -8.51
N ASP A 63 -0.80 -13.25 -7.73
CA ASP A 63 -0.87 -13.11 -6.27
C ASP A 63 -1.80 -11.97 -5.82
N ALA A 64 -2.48 -11.28 -6.75
CA ALA A 64 -3.44 -10.23 -6.40
C ALA A 64 -4.70 -10.79 -5.73
N VAL A 65 -4.95 -10.36 -4.50
CA VAL A 65 -6.08 -10.81 -3.66
C VAL A 65 -7.23 -9.81 -3.74
N ALA A 66 -8.46 -10.25 -3.47
CA ALA A 66 -9.62 -9.35 -3.36
C ALA A 66 -9.39 -8.30 -2.27
N PHE A 67 -9.66 -7.03 -2.60
CA PHE A 67 -9.54 -5.92 -1.67
C PHE A 67 -10.89 -5.63 -1.00
N ASP A 68 -10.91 -5.69 0.33
CA ASP A 68 -12.01 -5.22 1.16
C ASP A 68 -11.59 -3.95 1.91
N ALA A 69 -12.19 -2.82 1.52
CA ALA A 69 -11.89 -1.52 2.13
C ALA A 69 -12.22 -1.47 3.63
N ALA A 70 -13.15 -2.31 4.12
CA ALA A 70 -13.48 -2.37 5.54
C ALA A 70 -12.35 -3.00 6.39
N GLN A 71 -11.44 -3.75 5.77
CA GLN A 71 -10.26 -4.32 6.43
C GLN A 71 -9.06 -3.36 6.43
N ALA A 72 -9.14 -2.25 5.70
CA ALA A 72 -8.06 -1.27 5.64
C ALA A 72 -7.95 -0.49 6.97
N MET A 73 -6.72 -0.24 7.36
CA MET A 73 -6.40 0.75 8.39
C MET A 73 -6.37 2.15 7.76
N ALA A 74 -6.31 3.19 8.58
CA ALA A 74 -5.89 4.50 8.08
C ALA A 74 -4.54 4.34 7.34
N PRO A 75 -4.29 5.04 6.22
CA PRO A 75 -3.06 4.84 5.42
C PRO A 75 -1.77 4.95 6.24
N LEU A 76 -1.71 5.92 7.15
CA LEU A 76 -0.71 5.99 8.22
C LEU A 76 -1.44 5.75 9.55
N PRO A 77 -1.47 4.51 10.09
CA PRO A 77 -2.17 4.22 11.34
C PRO A 77 -1.67 5.07 12.52
N ARG A 78 -0.41 5.50 12.45
CA ARG A 78 0.26 6.40 13.38
C ARG A 78 1.16 7.32 12.56
N ALA A 79 0.83 8.59 12.48
CA ALA A 79 1.63 9.59 11.78
C ALA A 79 2.50 10.37 12.78
N TYR A 80 3.68 10.83 12.33
CA TYR A 80 4.54 11.69 13.15
C TYR A 80 3.91 13.05 13.47
N GLN A 81 3.05 13.54 12.58
CA GLN A 81 2.36 14.81 12.76
C GLN A 81 0.93 14.70 12.23
N TRP A 82 0.00 15.28 12.99
CA TRP A 82 -1.33 15.63 12.51
C TRP A 82 -1.58 17.09 12.86
N ALA A 83 -1.79 17.92 11.84
CA ALA A 83 -2.08 19.34 11.97
C ALA A 83 -3.34 19.63 11.15
N ASP A 84 -4.35 20.18 11.82
CA ASP A 84 -5.67 20.47 11.25
C ASP A 84 -5.93 21.98 11.38
N GLY A 85 -6.53 22.60 10.36
CA GLY A 85 -6.56 24.06 10.15
C GLY A 85 -7.93 24.64 9.88
#